data_AF-A0A2P2BR05-F1
#
_entry.id   AF-A0A2P2BR05-F1
#
_cell.length_a   1.000
_cell.length_b   1.000
_cell.length_c   1.000
_cell.angle_alpha   90.00
_cell.angle_beta   90.00
_cell.angle_gamma   90.00
#
_symmetry.space_group_name_H-M   'P 1'
#
loop_
_entity.id
_entity.type
_entity.pdbx_description
1 polymer ?
#
loop_
_entity_poly.entity_id
_entity_poly.type
_entity_poly.pdbx_seq_one_letter_code
_entity_poly.pdbx_strand_id
1 'polypeptide(L)'
;MKKSIGLVELKSIPIGIEVADIMLKTANVELILANPICPGKYVIIVSGNVGSVENAIKAGKDKAGIFLIESHVINNIHEDVIPALTGTIEPVNIKSIGCIETISALTAIKAGDIALKSSNIELIEIRLARGLGGKGFIVMCGDIASINSAIKSCTNELQESGEITSTSSIASPHRDLINKLM
;
A
#
# COMPACT_ATOMS: atom_id res chain seq x y z
N MET A 1 11.45 12.83 -7.43
CA MET A 1 10.97 12.18 -8.67
C MET A 1 9.84 11.26 -8.28
N LYS A 2 8.65 11.39 -8.89
CA LYS A 2 7.53 10.50 -8.58
C LYS A 2 7.86 9.10 -9.12
N LYS A 3 7.87 8.10 -8.22
CA LYS A 3 8.20 6.72 -8.54
C LYS A 3 6.94 5.97 -8.99
N SER A 4 7.11 4.82 -9.63
CA SER A 4 6.06 3.83 -9.80
C SER A 4 6.24 2.70 -8.79
N ILE A 5 5.15 2.00 -8.48
CA ILE A 5 5.15 0.78 -7.69
C ILE A 5 4.66 -0.38 -8.55
N GLY A 6 5.34 -1.52 -8.48
CA GLY A 6 4.89 -2.79 -9.02
C GLY A 6 4.51 -3.72 -7.88
N LEU A 7 3.35 -4.38 -7.96
CA LEU A 7 2.87 -5.37 -7.02
C LEU A 7 2.69 -6.72 -7.72
N VAL A 8 3.16 -7.81 -7.11
CA VAL A 8 2.88 -9.19 -7.53
C VAL A 8 2.40 -9.99 -6.33
N GLU A 9 1.27 -10.66 -6.46
CA GLU A 9 0.73 -11.57 -5.46
C GLU A 9 0.72 -13.01 -6.00
N LEU A 10 1.21 -13.96 -5.19
CA LEU A 10 1.34 -15.36 -5.57
C LEU A 10 0.71 -16.28 -4.53
N LYS A 11 0.20 -17.44 -4.97
CA LYS A 11 -0.31 -18.51 -4.07
C LYS A 11 0.79 -19.47 -3.57
N SER A 12 2.06 -19.15 -3.79
CA SER A 12 3.20 -19.98 -3.37
C SER A 12 4.37 -19.11 -2.89
N ILE A 13 4.83 -19.38 -1.67
CA ILE A 13 5.95 -18.69 -1.02
C ILE A 13 7.29 -18.95 -1.72
N PRO A 14 7.74 -20.20 -1.95
CA PRO A 14 9.03 -20.43 -2.60
C PRO A 14 9.08 -19.84 -4.02
N ILE A 15 7.99 -19.97 -4.78
CA ILE A 15 7.88 -19.34 -6.10
C ILE A 15 7.91 -17.81 -5.99
N GLY A 16 7.29 -17.24 -4.95
CA GLY A 16 7.37 -15.81 -4.68
C GLY A 16 8.81 -15.31 -4.46
N ILE A 17 9.65 -16.08 -3.77
CA ILE A 17 11.06 -15.73 -3.59
C ILE A 17 11.81 -15.78 -4.94
N GLU A 18 11.58 -16.81 -5.76
CA GLU A 18 12.17 -16.89 -7.11
C GLU A 18 11.69 -15.75 -8.03
N VAL A 19 10.43 -15.34 -7.88
CA VAL A 19 9.83 -14.23 -8.63
C VAL A 19 10.44 -12.90 -8.21
N ALA A 20 10.68 -12.68 -6.91
CA ALA A 20 11.35 -11.47 -6.44
C ALA A 20 12.78 -11.38 -6.99
N ASP A 21 13.52 -12.48 -6.99
CA ASP A 21 14.89 -12.55 -7.54
C ASP A 21 14.94 -12.19 -9.03
N ILE A 22 14.05 -12.76 -9.86
CA ILE A 22 14.04 -12.45 -11.30
C ILE A 22 13.62 -11.00 -11.58
N MET A 23 12.68 -10.45 -10.81
CA MET A 23 12.24 -9.06 -10.95
C MET A 23 13.40 -8.08 -10.73
N LEU A 24 14.19 -8.30 -9.68
CA LEU A 24 15.34 -7.47 -9.32
C LEU A 24 16.50 -7.62 -10.32
N LYS A 25 16.70 -8.81 -10.90
CA LYS A 25 17.74 -9.04 -11.91
C LYS A 25 17.39 -8.46 -13.28
N THR A 26 16.10 -8.30 -13.58
CA THR A 26 15.65 -7.91 -14.93
C THR A 26 15.66 -6.39 -15.14
N ALA A 27 15.42 -5.61 -14.09
CA ALA A 27 15.30 -4.16 -14.22
C ALA A 27 15.88 -3.44 -12.99
N ASN A 28 16.24 -2.16 -13.18
CA ASN A 28 16.68 -1.29 -12.10
C ASN A 28 15.48 -0.86 -11.23
N VAL A 29 15.10 -1.73 -10.29
CA VAL A 29 14.04 -1.51 -9.31
C VAL A 29 14.53 -1.80 -7.90
N GLU A 30 13.95 -1.10 -6.94
CA GLU A 30 14.18 -1.26 -5.51
C GLU A 30 13.17 -2.25 -4.94
N LEU A 31 13.61 -3.21 -4.12
CA LEU A 31 12.70 -4.10 -3.40
C LEU A 31 12.13 -3.37 -2.18
N ILE A 32 10.81 -3.17 -2.15
CA ILE A 32 10.13 -2.50 -1.03
C ILE A 32 9.64 -3.54 -0.01
N LEU A 33 8.93 -4.57 -0.47
CA LEU A 33 8.41 -5.65 0.36
C LEU A 33 8.50 -6.99 -0.38
N ALA A 34 8.83 -8.06 0.34
CA ALA A 34 8.76 -9.43 -0.16
C ALA A 34 8.47 -10.37 1.01
N ASN A 35 7.18 -10.62 1.28
CA ASN A 35 6.75 -11.30 2.51
C ASN A 35 5.57 -12.24 2.29
N PRO A 36 5.47 -13.31 3.09
CA PRO A 36 4.25 -14.12 3.15
C PRO A 36 3.10 -13.33 3.77
N ILE A 37 1.89 -13.59 3.29
CA ILE A 37 0.63 -13.02 3.79
C ILE A 37 -0.42 -14.12 4.02
N CYS A 38 -1.38 -13.89 4.91
CA CYS A 38 -2.38 -14.90 5.25
C CYS A 38 -3.35 -15.16 4.06
N PRO A 39 -3.75 -16.43 3.81
CA PRO A 39 -3.47 -17.67 4.55
C PRO A 39 -2.28 -18.50 4.00
N GLY A 40 -1.32 -17.91 3.30
CA GLY A 40 -0.20 -18.63 2.66
C GLY A 40 0.17 -18.10 1.28
N LYS A 41 -0.24 -16.87 0.96
CA LYS A 41 0.16 -16.19 -0.27
C LYS A 41 1.49 -15.46 -0.04
N TYR A 42 2.05 -14.90 -1.10
CA TYR A 42 3.28 -14.13 -1.06
C TYR A 42 3.10 -12.85 -1.86
N VAL A 43 3.46 -11.71 -1.27
CA VAL A 43 3.37 -10.39 -1.93
C VAL A 43 4.77 -9.82 -2.11
N ILE A 44 5.01 -9.31 -3.30
CA ILE A 44 6.22 -8.62 -3.71
C ILE A 44 5.83 -7.22 -4.14
N ILE A 45 6.52 -6.22 -3.62
CA ILE A 45 6.36 -4.82 -4.01
C ILE A 45 7.75 -4.28 -4.37
N VAL A 46 7.85 -3.72 -5.57
CA VAL A 46 9.05 -3.07 -6.08
C VAL A 46 8.76 -1.62 -6.46
N SER A 47 9.77 -0.75 -6.44
CA SER A 47 9.65 0.63 -6.88
C SER A 47 10.75 1.04 -7.85
N GLY A 48 10.44 1.96 -8.75
CA GLY A 48 11.40 2.47 -9.74
C GLY A 48 10.74 3.41 -10.74
N ASN A 49 11.44 3.67 -11.85
CA ASN A 49 10.84 4.35 -12.99
C ASN A 49 9.78 3.46 -13.66
N VAL A 50 8.78 4.07 -14.31
CA VAL A 50 7.65 3.37 -14.96
C VAL A 50 8.12 2.17 -15.80
N GLY A 51 9.01 2.39 -16.77
CA GLY A 51 9.49 1.31 -17.64
C GLY A 51 10.30 0.23 -16.92
N SER A 52 11.04 0.58 -15.85
CA SER A 52 11.77 -0.40 -15.04
C SER A 52 10.80 -1.28 -14.26
N VAL A 53 9.76 -0.69 -13.67
CA VAL A 53 8.70 -1.40 -12.94
C VAL A 53 7.90 -2.30 -13.88
N GLU A 54 7.51 -1.80 -15.05
CA GLU A 54 6.80 -2.59 -16.07
C GLU A 54 7.61 -3.81 -16.53
N ASN A 55 8.91 -3.63 -16.79
CA ASN A 55 9.80 -4.72 -17.17
C ASN A 55 9.98 -5.75 -16.05
N ALA A 56 10.15 -5.30 -14.80
CA ALA A 56 10.23 -6.18 -13.64
C ALA A 56 8.94 -7.00 -13.49
N ILE A 57 7.77 -6.35 -13.54
CA ILE A 57 6.47 -7.01 -13.41
C ILE A 57 6.27 -8.02 -14.54
N LYS A 58 6.63 -7.69 -15.78
CA LYS A 58 6.54 -8.65 -16.90
C LYS A 58 7.35 -9.92 -16.63
N ALA A 59 8.63 -9.79 -16.26
CA ALA A 59 9.47 -10.94 -15.93
C ALA A 59 8.96 -11.72 -14.72
N GLY A 60 8.45 -11.02 -13.71
CA GLY A 60 7.85 -11.63 -12.53
C GLY A 60 6.61 -12.47 -12.87
N LYS A 61 5.72 -11.96 -13.74
CA LYS A 61 4.55 -12.71 -14.23
C LYS A 61 4.94 -13.96 -15.01
N ASP A 62 5.92 -13.84 -15.90
CA ASP A 62 6.41 -14.96 -16.71
C ASP A 62 6.99 -16.06 -15.82
N LYS A 63 7.76 -15.69 -14.78
CA LYS A 63 8.31 -16.63 -13.81
C LYS A 63 7.26 -17.20 -12.85
N ALA A 64 6.25 -16.41 -12.49
CA ALA A 64 5.17 -16.85 -11.59
C ALA A 64 4.29 -17.92 -12.22
N GLY A 65 4.03 -17.85 -13.53
CA GLY A 65 3.22 -18.82 -14.26
C GLY A 65 1.88 -19.08 -13.57
N ILE A 66 1.57 -20.36 -13.33
CA ILE A 66 0.30 -20.77 -12.70
C ILE A 66 0.15 -20.35 -11.23
N PHE A 67 1.22 -19.86 -10.59
CA PHE A 67 1.22 -19.42 -9.20
C PHE A 67 0.83 -17.95 -9.02
N LEU A 68 0.77 -17.18 -10.11
CA LEU A 68 0.30 -15.80 -10.09
C LEU A 68 -1.16 -15.75 -9.64
N ILE A 69 -1.45 -14.88 -8.68
CA ILE A 69 -2.81 -14.47 -8.32
C ILE A 69 -3.14 -13.17 -9.06
N GLU A 70 -2.32 -12.15 -8.86
CA GLU A 70 -2.50 -10.85 -9.50
C GLU A 70 -1.17 -10.09 -9.63
N SER A 71 -1.15 -9.10 -10.52
CA SER A 71 -0.01 -8.20 -10.69
C SER A 71 -0.50 -6.83 -11.14
N HIS A 72 0.07 -5.76 -10.59
CA HIS A 72 -0.37 -4.39 -10.88
C HIS A 72 0.82 -3.41 -10.93
N VAL A 73 0.66 -2.35 -11.73
CA VAL A 73 1.57 -1.20 -11.75
C VAL A 73 0.77 0.03 -11.33
N ILE A 74 1.24 0.75 -10.33
CA ILE A 74 0.71 2.05 -9.92
C ILE A 74 1.74 3.10 -10.32
N ASN A 75 1.35 3.97 -11.24
CA ASN A 75 2.22 5.03 -11.72
C ASN A 75 2.11 6.27 -10.85
N ASN A 76 3.20 7.05 -10.82
CA ASN A 76 3.20 8.38 -10.24
C ASN A 76 2.80 8.40 -8.75
N ILE A 77 3.25 7.41 -7.97
CA ILE A 77 2.91 7.27 -6.55
C ILE A 77 3.45 8.46 -5.74
N HIS A 78 2.70 8.90 -4.74
CA HIS A 78 3.17 9.86 -3.76
C HIS A 78 4.37 9.29 -2.99
N GLU A 79 5.36 10.15 -2.71
CA GLU A 79 6.64 9.71 -2.14
C GLU A 79 6.51 9.10 -0.74
N ASP A 80 5.56 9.60 0.07
CA ASP A 80 5.28 9.10 1.42
C ASP A 80 4.53 7.75 1.47
N VAL A 81 4.08 7.21 0.34
CA VAL A 81 3.43 5.87 0.33
C VAL A 81 4.43 4.77 0.70
N ILE A 82 5.66 4.85 0.19
CA ILE A 82 6.69 3.82 0.44
C ILE A 82 7.16 3.84 1.90
N PRO A 83 7.47 5.00 2.50
CA PRO A 83 7.73 5.10 3.93
C PRO A 83 6.58 4.55 4.78
N ALA A 84 5.32 4.84 4.43
CA ALA A 84 4.15 4.36 5.15
C ALA A 84 3.99 2.83 5.07
N LEU A 85 4.35 2.22 3.93
CA LEU A 85 4.35 0.77 3.72
C LEU A 85 5.44 0.05 4.53
N THR A 86 6.57 0.72 4.74
CA THR A 86 7.75 0.14 5.40
C THR A 86 7.82 0.46 6.89
N GLY A 87 6.89 1.29 7.40
CA GLY A 87 6.85 1.70 8.81
C GLY A 87 8.00 2.63 9.19
N THR A 88 8.44 3.49 8.26
CA THR A 88 9.57 4.40 8.45
C THR A 88 9.15 5.87 8.58
N ILE A 89 7.85 6.13 8.75
CA ILE A 89 7.33 7.48 9.00
C ILE A 89 7.33 7.77 10.50
N GLU A 90 7.80 8.96 10.86
CA GLU A 90 7.62 9.56 12.18
C GLU A 90 6.67 10.77 12.03
N PRO A 91 5.34 10.60 12.24
CA PRO A 91 4.39 11.68 12.03
C PRO A 91 4.60 12.77 13.07
N VAL A 92 4.65 14.04 12.63
CA VAL A 92 5.09 15.14 13.51
C VAL A 92 3.94 15.74 14.32
N ASN A 93 2.70 15.68 13.82
CA ASN A 93 1.57 16.38 14.45
C ASN A 93 0.23 15.63 14.36
N ILE A 94 0.03 14.66 15.25
CA ILE A 94 -1.20 13.86 15.31
C ILE A 94 -2.28 14.62 16.10
N LYS A 95 -3.05 15.49 15.43
CA LYS A 95 -4.23 16.16 16.00
C LYS A 95 -5.48 15.30 15.88
N SER A 96 -5.71 14.76 14.71
CA SER A 96 -6.84 13.89 14.38
C SER A 96 -6.33 12.65 13.64
N ILE A 97 -7.10 11.58 13.66
CA ILE A 97 -6.78 10.30 12.98
C ILE A 97 -7.89 9.94 12.01
N GLY A 98 -7.51 9.41 10.86
CA GLY A 98 -8.40 8.80 9.88
C GLY A 98 -7.95 7.39 9.55
N CYS A 99 -8.91 6.49 9.35
CA CYS A 99 -8.64 5.12 8.92
C CYS A 99 -9.49 4.76 7.70
N ILE A 100 -8.91 4.01 6.78
CA ILE A 100 -9.64 3.37 5.67
C ILE A 100 -9.21 1.90 5.63
N GLU A 101 -10.18 1.00 5.73
CA GLU A 101 -10.00 -0.43 5.55
C GLU A 101 -10.40 -0.84 4.13
N THR A 102 -9.61 -1.71 3.52
CA THR A 102 -9.78 -2.16 2.14
C THR A 102 -9.82 -3.68 2.02
N ILE A 103 -10.44 -4.20 0.97
CA ILE A 103 -10.55 -5.64 0.73
C ILE A 103 -9.22 -6.27 0.30
N SER A 104 -8.28 -5.47 -0.23
CA SER A 104 -7.00 -5.93 -0.77
C SER A 104 -5.84 -5.03 -0.38
N ALA A 105 -4.62 -5.58 -0.43
CA ALA A 105 -3.38 -4.84 -0.26
C ALA A 105 -3.16 -3.78 -1.34
N LEU A 106 -3.52 -4.09 -2.60
CA LEU A 106 -3.41 -3.15 -3.72
C LEU A 106 -4.26 -1.90 -3.46
N THR A 107 -5.51 -2.08 -3.04
CA THR A 107 -6.42 -0.98 -2.74
C THR A 107 -5.88 -0.12 -1.60
N ALA A 108 -5.28 -0.71 -0.55
CA ALA A 108 -4.70 0.07 0.53
C ALA A 108 -3.59 1.03 0.03
N ILE A 109 -2.75 0.55 -0.90
CA ILE A 109 -1.70 1.38 -1.52
C ILE A 109 -2.32 2.50 -2.37
N LYS A 110 -3.32 2.18 -3.19
CA LYS A 110 -4.06 3.18 -3.98
C LYS A 110 -4.74 4.22 -3.09
N ALA A 111 -5.39 3.78 -2.01
CA ALA A 111 -6.04 4.67 -1.05
C ALA A 111 -5.04 5.62 -0.38
N GLY A 112 -3.88 5.11 0.05
CA GLY A 112 -2.81 5.95 0.59
C GLY A 112 -2.33 7.02 -0.40
N ASP A 113 -2.15 6.64 -1.67
CA ASP A 113 -1.75 7.55 -2.74
C ASP A 113 -2.81 8.64 -3.02
N ILE A 114 -4.08 8.24 -3.13
CA ILE A 114 -5.20 9.17 -3.34
C ILE A 114 -5.34 10.12 -2.14
N ALA A 115 -5.24 9.61 -0.92
CA ALA A 115 -5.35 10.41 0.31
C ALA A 115 -4.27 11.51 0.35
N LEU A 116 -3.01 11.14 0.12
CA LEU A 116 -1.88 12.08 0.12
C LEU A 116 -1.97 13.11 -1.02
N LYS A 117 -2.48 12.72 -2.19
CA LYS A 117 -2.62 13.65 -3.33
C LYS A 117 -3.80 14.60 -3.21
N SER A 118 -4.83 14.25 -2.46
CA SER A 118 -6.09 14.99 -2.41
C SER A 118 -6.19 15.98 -1.24
N SER A 119 -5.42 15.78 -0.18
CA SER A 119 -5.54 16.56 1.06
C SER A 119 -4.21 16.71 1.79
N ASN A 120 -4.08 17.76 2.60
CA ASN A 120 -2.90 17.96 3.44
C ASN A 120 -2.97 17.06 4.69
N ILE A 121 -2.48 15.83 4.57
CA ILE A 121 -2.43 14.79 5.60
C ILE A 121 -1.05 14.13 5.60
N GLU A 122 -0.71 13.46 6.70
CA GLU A 122 0.43 12.55 6.79
C GLU A 122 -0.09 11.11 6.94
N LEU A 123 0.57 10.14 6.31
CA LEU A 123 0.28 8.72 6.59
C LEU A 123 1.05 8.27 7.82
N ILE A 124 0.40 7.55 8.73
CA ILE A 124 1.05 6.87 9.84
C ILE A 124 1.53 5.49 9.37
N GLU A 125 0.62 4.70 8.78
CA GLU A 125 0.99 3.41 8.19
C GLU A 125 0.08 3.02 7.02
N ILE A 126 0.62 2.16 6.17
CA ILE A 126 -0.15 1.30 5.27
C ILE A 126 0.15 -0.15 5.66
N ARG A 127 -0.81 -0.83 6.28
CA ARG A 127 -0.63 -2.21 6.73
C ARG A 127 -1.26 -3.21 5.77
N LEU A 128 -0.44 -4.15 5.29
CA LEU A 128 -0.84 -5.16 4.32
C LEU A 128 -0.94 -6.55 4.96
N ALA A 129 -2.10 -7.20 4.83
CA ALA A 129 -2.35 -8.65 4.77
C ALA A 129 -1.68 -9.61 5.80
N ARG A 130 -1.08 -9.12 6.88
CA ARG A 130 -0.59 -9.93 8.01
C ARG A 130 -1.71 -10.14 9.03
N GLY A 131 -2.36 -11.30 8.98
CA GLY A 131 -3.47 -11.64 9.88
C GLY A 131 -4.82 -10.98 9.53
N LEU A 132 -4.91 -10.30 8.39
CA LEU A 132 -6.08 -9.50 7.98
C LEU A 132 -6.98 -10.20 6.95
N GLY A 133 -6.66 -11.43 6.55
CA GLY A 133 -7.45 -12.18 5.56
C GLY A 133 -7.40 -11.57 4.15
N GLY A 134 -6.26 -11.02 3.74
CA GLY A 134 -6.09 -10.36 2.43
C GLY A 134 -6.43 -8.86 2.43
N LYS A 135 -7.12 -8.37 3.47
CA LYS A 135 -7.42 -6.95 3.65
C LYS A 135 -6.15 -6.12 3.89
N GLY A 136 -6.28 -4.83 3.60
CA GLY A 136 -5.32 -3.81 4.01
C GLY A 136 -6.03 -2.70 4.77
N PHE A 137 -5.26 -1.86 5.44
CA PHE A 137 -5.79 -0.59 5.93
C PHE A 137 -4.70 0.47 5.92
N ILE A 138 -5.14 1.72 5.91
CA ILE A 138 -4.28 2.88 6.09
C ILE A 138 -4.70 3.64 7.34
N VAL A 139 -3.72 4.24 8.01
CA VAL A 139 -3.93 5.20 9.10
C VAL A 139 -3.26 6.51 8.70
N MET A 140 -3.97 7.62 8.86
CA MET A 140 -3.50 8.96 8.52
C MET A 140 -3.77 9.93 9.66
N CYS A 141 -3.01 11.02 9.69
CA CYS A 141 -3.22 12.13 10.62
C CYS A 141 -3.18 13.49 9.93
N GLY A 142 -3.73 14.49 10.61
CA GLY A 142 -3.82 15.87 10.15
C GLY A 142 -4.94 16.61 10.84
N ASP A 143 -5.41 17.71 10.24
CA ASP A 143 -6.62 18.39 10.67
C ASP A 143 -7.86 17.58 10.24
N ILE A 144 -8.92 17.58 11.07
CA ILE A 144 -10.13 16.78 10.83
C ILE A 144 -10.78 17.04 9.47
N ALA A 145 -10.71 18.28 8.98
CA ALA A 145 -11.23 18.65 7.66
C ALA A 145 -10.45 17.98 6.52
N SER A 146 -9.11 17.97 6.60
CA SER A 146 -8.24 17.28 5.63
C SER A 146 -8.48 15.77 5.65
N ILE A 147 -8.65 15.17 6.83
CA ILE A 147 -8.93 13.75 6.97
C ILE A 147 -10.27 13.38 6.30
N ASN A 148 -11.33 14.13 6.60
CA ASN A 148 -12.64 13.87 6.00
C ASN A 148 -12.63 14.08 4.48
N SER A 149 -11.85 15.07 3.99
CA SER A 149 -11.63 15.29 2.57
C SER A 149 -10.90 14.11 1.91
N ALA A 150 -9.80 13.63 2.51
CA ALA A 150 -9.04 12.48 2.04
C ALA A 150 -9.88 11.20 1.98
N ILE A 151 -10.66 10.93 3.03
CA ILE A 151 -11.61 9.81 3.07
C ILE A 151 -12.62 9.94 1.92
N LYS A 152 -13.21 11.12 1.74
CA LYS A 152 -14.20 11.36 0.68
C LYS A 152 -13.62 11.14 -0.72
N SER A 153 -12.40 11.61 -0.99
CA SER A 153 -11.72 11.36 -2.26
C SER A 153 -11.48 9.87 -2.50
N CYS A 154 -10.96 9.16 -1.50
CA CYS A 154 -10.77 7.71 -1.59
C CYS A 154 -12.09 6.98 -1.82
N THR A 155 -13.15 7.33 -1.08
CA THR A 155 -14.46 6.70 -1.27
C THR A 155 -15.04 6.97 -2.64
N ASN A 156 -14.89 8.18 -3.18
CA ASN A 156 -15.41 8.50 -4.52
C ASN A 156 -14.65 7.76 -5.62
N GLU A 157 -13.32 7.67 -5.54
CA GLU A 157 -12.48 7.06 -6.57
C GLU A 157 -12.47 5.53 -6.50
N LEU A 158 -12.71 4.95 -5.31
CA LEU A 158 -12.67 3.51 -5.07
C LEU A 158 -14.05 2.90 -4.77
N GLN A 159 -15.15 3.67 -4.91
CA GLN A 159 -16.52 3.20 -4.63
C GLN A 159 -16.98 2.15 -5.64
N GLU A 160 -16.71 2.39 -6.92
CA GLU A 160 -17.29 1.61 -8.02
C GLU A 160 -16.82 0.14 -8.00
N SER A 161 -15.69 -0.14 -7.35
CA SER A 161 -15.12 -1.48 -7.24
C SER A 161 -15.42 -2.19 -5.92
N GLY A 162 -16.13 -1.56 -4.97
CA GLY A 162 -16.42 -2.14 -3.66
C GLY A 162 -15.17 -2.43 -2.83
N GLU A 163 -14.08 -1.71 -3.12
CA GLU A 163 -12.76 -2.04 -2.59
C GLU A 163 -12.52 -1.51 -1.17
N ILE A 164 -13.27 -0.50 -0.72
CA ILE A 164 -13.25 0.02 0.66
C ILE A 164 -14.31 -0.71 1.49
N THR A 165 -13.88 -1.29 2.61
CA THR A 165 -14.74 -2.03 3.54
C THR A 165 -15.32 -1.12 4.63
N SER A 166 -14.50 -0.23 5.20
CA SER A 166 -14.94 0.66 6.28
C SER A 166 -14.04 1.90 6.37
N THR A 167 -14.55 2.97 6.98
CA THR A 167 -13.80 4.20 7.24
C THR A 167 -14.11 4.73 8.64
N SER A 168 -13.17 5.47 9.24
CA SER A 168 -13.40 6.19 10.49
C SER A 168 -12.59 7.48 10.58
N SER A 169 -13.07 8.45 11.35
CA SER A 169 -12.32 9.66 11.69
C SER A 169 -12.50 10.03 13.16
N ILE A 170 -11.42 10.48 13.78
CA ILE A 170 -11.32 10.78 15.21
C ILE A 170 -10.67 12.16 15.35
N ALA A 171 -11.44 13.17 15.75
CA ALA A 171 -10.96 14.55 15.81
C ALA A 171 -9.94 14.80 16.92
N SER A 172 -10.01 14.04 18.02
CA SER A 172 -9.14 14.19 19.20
C SER A 172 -8.88 12.82 19.84
N PRO A 173 -8.01 11.98 19.25
CA PRO A 173 -7.74 10.64 19.74
C PRO A 173 -7.06 10.68 21.11
N HIS A 174 -7.34 9.68 21.94
CA HIS A 174 -6.70 9.55 23.25
C HIS A 174 -5.17 9.40 23.10
N ARG A 175 -4.38 10.06 23.97
CA ARG A 175 -2.91 10.07 23.86
C ARG A 175 -2.28 8.68 23.87
N ASP A 176 -2.79 7.79 24.71
CA ASP A 176 -2.28 6.40 24.76
C ASP A 176 -2.50 5.65 23.44
N LEU A 177 -3.57 5.97 22.70
CA LEU A 177 -3.80 5.39 21.38
C LEU A 177 -2.79 5.92 20.37
N ILE A 178 -2.49 7.22 20.40
CA ILE A 178 -1.48 7.83 19.53
C ILE A 178 -0.14 7.11 19.70
N ASN A 179 0.30 6.89 20.94
CA ASN A 179 1.55 6.19 21.25
C ASN A 179 1.61 4.73 20.80
N LYS A 180 0.46 4.10 20.51
CA LYS A 180 0.39 2.70 20.02
C LYS A 180 0.26 2.60 18.50
N LEU A 181 -0.07 3.70 17.85
CA LEU A 181 -0.15 3.80 16.39
C LEU A 181 1.16 4.27 15.76
N MET A 182 2.02 4.93 16.55
CA MET A 182 3.42 5.21 16.23
C MET A 182 4.31 3.97 16.45
#